data_AF-A0A934KWT6-F1
#
_entry.id   AF-A0A934KWT6-F1
#
_cell.length_a   1.000
_cell.length_b   1.000
_cell.length_c   1.000
_cell.angle_alpha   90.00
_cell.angle_beta   90.00
_cell.angle_gamma   90.00
#
_symmetry.space_group_name_H-M   'P 1'
#
loop_
_entity.id
_entity.type
_entity.pdbx_description
1 polymer ?
#
loop_
_entity_poly.entity_id
_entity_poly.type
_entity_poly.pdbx_seq_one_letter_code
_entity_poly.pdbx_strand_id
1 'polypeptide(L)'
;MQPKHRVADVLNLEVDHLQKIAHTSWNERALHAIRKCRTKALGGRLDWCMNCKKLHLQFNSCRNRHCPTCQGHKQQQWIAARRRELLPVPYFHVVFTLPDTLNPVALRHPKELYRVLFDSVWETLCAFGNNPKHLGAKLGMIAVLHTWGQDLGLHPHLHCIAPKGGVSKAGFWKKGKGKDDFLFSVAAMSDKYRGCFVAKLRKALPHLPQSLYDDLFKHEWVVYSKPPFGRPEHVIEYLGRYTHKIAISNHRILTIDKENGTVTFSLKVYRKGGKKTTMALDTKEFIRRFQLHILPKGFTRIRHYGILSSSWKKEKLP
;
A
#
# COMPACT_ATOMS: atom_id res chain seq x y z
N MET A 1 6.28 15.11 -17.43
CA MET A 1 4.97 15.69 -17.81
C MET A 1 4.18 15.98 -16.55
N GLN A 2 3.63 17.19 -16.38
CA GLN A 2 2.73 17.50 -15.26
C GLN A 2 1.36 16.86 -15.51
N PRO A 3 0.63 16.40 -14.47
CA PRO A 3 -0.73 15.89 -14.65
C PRO A 3 -1.67 17.03 -15.04
N LYS A 4 -2.62 16.76 -15.94
CA LYS A 4 -3.65 17.72 -16.38
C LYS A 4 -4.56 18.17 -15.23
N HIS A 5 -4.95 17.20 -14.39
CA HIS A 5 -5.80 17.41 -13.22
C HIS A 5 -5.19 16.73 -12.00
N ARG A 6 -5.50 17.25 -10.81
CA ARG A 6 -5.02 16.75 -9.53
C ARG A 6 -6.20 16.51 -8.61
N VAL A 7 -6.00 15.62 -7.63
CA VAL A 7 -6.98 15.43 -6.54
C VAL A 7 -7.31 16.76 -5.84
N ALA A 8 -6.31 17.65 -5.72
CA ALA A 8 -6.52 18.99 -5.16
C ALA A 8 -7.56 19.81 -5.93
N ASP A 9 -7.65 19.65 -7.26
CA ASP A 9 -8.58 20.41 -8.09
C ASP A 9 -10.03 19.95 -7.84
N VAL A 10 -10.25 18.65 -7.62
CA VAL A 10 -11.56 18.10 -7.18
C VAL A 10 -11.93 18.61 -5.78
N LEU A 11 -10.97 18.58 -4.84
CA LEU A 11 -11.19 19.06 -3.47
C LEU A 11 -11.49 20.55 -3.38
N ASN A 12 -11.10 21.34 -4.38
CA ASN A 12 -11.42 22.77 -4.45
C ASN A 12 -12.88 23.01 -4.89
N LEU A 13 -13.49 22.10 -5.65
CA LEU A 13 -14.91 22.21 -6.01
C LEU A 13 -15.83 21.99 -4.81
N GLU A 14 -15.41 21.16 -3.85
CA GLU A 14 -16.19 20.81 -2.66
C GLU A 14 -15.68 21.50 -1.39
N VAL A 15 -14.96 22.62 -1.52
CA VAL A 15 -14.27 23.30 -0.41
C VAL A 15 -15.17 23.58 0.79
N ASP A 16 -16.39 24.04 0.55
CA ASP A 16 -17.39 24.42 1.57
C ASP A 16 -18.18 23.22 2.10
N HIS A 17 -17.97 22.05 1.52
CA HIS A 17 -18.64 20.80 1.88
C HIS A 17 -17.69 19.75 2.46
N LEU A 18 -16.37 19.98 2.44
CA LEU A 18 -15.38 19.01 2.91
C LEU A 18 -15.62 18.55 4.35
N GLN A 19 -16.05 19.45 5.25
CA GLN A 19 -16.36 19.08 6.64
C GLN A 19 -17.52 18.08 6.72
N LYS A 20 -18.57 18.25 5.90
CA LYS A 20 -19.72 17.36 5.84
C LYS A 20 -19.39 16.03 5.16
N ILE A 21 -18.49 16.04 4.17
CA ILE A 21 -18.09 14.84 3.43
C ILE A 21 -17.09 14.00 4.25
N ALA A 22 -16.22 14.64 5.04
CA ALA A 22 -15.16 13.96 5.77
C ALA A 22 -15.71 12.99 6.84
N HIS A 23 -15.20 11.76 6.85
CA HIS A 23 -15.65 10.76 7.83
C HIS A 23 -15.21 11.06 9.26
N THR A 24 -14.09 11.78 9.42
CA THR A 24 -13.52 12.16 10.71
C THR A 24 -12.79 13.51 10.59
N SER A 25 -12.53 14.17 11.72
CA SER A 25 -11.67 15.37 11.74
C SER A 25 -10.25 15.11 11.23
N TRP A 26 -9.74 13.88 11.34
CA TRP A 26 -8.46 13.50 10.75
C TRP A 26 -8.51 13.47 9.23
N ASN A 27 -9.59 12.91 8.67
CA ASN A 27 -9.84 12.89 7.23
C ASN A 27 -9.95 14.33 6.71
N GLU A 28 -10.76 15.16 7.35
CA GLU A 28 -10.94 16.57 7.02
C GLU A 28 -9.60 17.32 6.94
N ARG A 29 -8.78 17.22 8.00
CA ARG A 29 -7.45 17.84 8.05
C ARG A 29 -6.55 17.37 6.90
N ALA A 30 -6.59 16.09 6.57
CA ALA A 30 -5.82 15.53 5.47
C ALA A 30 -6.32 16.04 4.11
N LEU A 31 -7.63 16.11 3.89
CA LEU A 31 -8.24 16.65 2.67
C LEU A 31 -7.87 18.13 2.47
N HIS A 32 -7.98 18.97 3.50
CA HIS A 32 -7.53 20.37 3.43
C HIS A 32 -6.03 20.50 3.13
N ALA A 33 -5.18 19.66 3.75
CA ALA A 33 -3.75 19.66 3.45
C ALA A 33 -3.47 19.31 1.99
N ILE A 34 -4.17 18.32 1.43
CA ILE A 34 -4.01 17.90 0.03
C ILE A 34 -4.46 19.03 -0.92
N ARG A 35 -5.61 19.64 -0.64
CA ARG A 35 -6.15 20.78 -1.41
C ARG A 35 -5.16 21.94 -1.51
N LYS A 36 -4.47 22.24 -0.41
CA LYS A 36 -3.47 23.34 -0.34
C LYS A 36 -2.08 22.96 -0.89
N CYS A 37 -1.76 21.68 -1.18
CA CYS A 37 -0.41 21.27 -1.65
C CYS A 37 -0.06 22.03 -2.95
N ARG A 38 1.10 22.70 -2.98
CA ARG A 38 1.62 23.45 -4.14
C ARG A 38 0.74 24.62 -4.58
N THR A 39 0.17 25.37 -3.63
CA THR A 39 -0.54 26.63 -3.90
C THR A 39 0.03 27.77 -3.06
N LYS A 40 -0.36 29.02 -3.38
CA LYS A 40 0.02 30.22 -2.62
C LYS A 40 -0.32 30.14 -1.12
N ALA A 41 -1.32 29.34 -0.74
CA ALA A 41 -1.73 29.18 0.65
C ALA A 41 -0.67 28.53 1.55
N LEU A 42 0.38 27.91 0.98
CA LEU A 42 1.50 27.35 1.73
C LEU A 42 2.80 28.16 1.54
N GLY A 43 2.71 29.33 0.92
CA GLY A 43 3.87 30.10 0.48
C GLY A 43 4.63 29.42 -0.67
N GLY A 44 5.71 30.06 -1.09
CA GLY A 44 6.58 29.55 -2.15
C GLY A 44 7.95 30.21 -2.11
N ARG A 45 8.81 29.77 -3.02
CA ARG A 45 10.15 30.32 -3.21
C ARG A 45 10.40 30.62 -4.70
N LEU A 46 11.26 31.58 -4.96
CA LEU A 46 11.73 31.92 -6.29
C LEU A 46 13.16 31.39 -6.43
N ASP A 47 13.35 30.43 -7.32
CA ASP A 47 14.67 29.86 -7.62
C ASP A 47 15.14 30.37 -8.98
N TRP A 48 16.34 30.95 -9.06
CA TRP A 48 16.97 31.24 -10.34
C TRP A 48 17.64 29.97 -10.90
N CYS A 49 17.26 29.55 -12.11
CA CYS A 49 17.85 28.38 -12.76
C CYS A 49 19.03 28.80 -13.65
N MET A 50 20.23 28.30 -13.32
CA MET A 50 21.44 28.56 -14.10
C MET A 50 21.42 27.95 -15.50
N ASN A 51 20.65 26.88 -15.72
CA ASN A 51 20.60 26.20 -17.02
C ASN A 51 19.70 26.90 -18.04
N CYS A 52 18.51 27.35 -17.62
CA CYS A 52 17.57 28.02 -18.53
C CYS A 52 17.51 29.55 -18.33
N LYS A 53 18.30 30.10 -17.41
CA LYS A 53 18.40 31.54 -17.09
C LYS A 53 17.05 32.20 -16.81
N LYS A 54 16.19 31.51 -16.05
CA LYS A 54 14.85 31.98 -15.69
C LYS A 54 14.60 31.84 -14.20
N LEU A 55 13.75 32.73 -13.69
CA LEU A 55 13.20 32.65 -12.34
C LEU A 55 12.05 31.64 -12.32
N HIS A 56 12.08 30.70 -11.38
CA HIS A 56 11.05 29.70 -11.19
C HIS A 56 10.36 29.88 -9.85
N LEU A 57 9.07 30.24 -9.88
CA LEU A 57 8.22 30.19 -8.70
C LEU A 57 7.85 28.74 -8.39
N GLN A 58 8.15 28.30 -7.17
CA GLN A 58 7.75 26.98 -6.67
C GLN A 58 6.99 27.11 -5.35
N PHE A 59 5.73 26.70 -5.33
CA PHE A 59 4.94 26.64 -4.10
C PHE A 59 5.33 25.46 -3.21
N ASN A 60 5.16 25.64 -1.90
CA ASN A 60 5.53 24.64 -0.91
C ASN A 60 4.59 23.42 -0.92
N SER A 61 5.14 22.27 -0.52
CA SER A 61 4.42 21.01 -0.41
C SER A 61 3.66 20.95 0.91
N CYS A 62 2.46 20.36 0.97
CA CYS A 62 1.73 20.15 2.22
C CYS A 62 2.35 19.09 3.15
N ARG A 63 3.35 18.34 2.66
CA ARG A 63 4.05 17.24 3.35
C ARG A 63 3.15 16.08 3.84
N ASN A 64 1.85 16.13 3.58
CA ASN A 64 0.92 15.06 3.96
C ASN A 64 1.22 13.78 3.16
N ARG A 65 1.38 12.68 3.89
CA ARG A 65 1.70 11.34 3.35
C ARG A 65 0.64 10.76 2.40
N HIS A 66 -0.55 11.32 2.38
CA HIS A 66 -1.67 10.90 1.52
C HIS A 66 -1.81 11.74 0.25
N CYS A 67 -1.01 12.80 0.09
CA CYS A 67 -1.11 13.71 -1.05
C CYS A 67 -0.44 13.13 -2.32
N PRO A 68 -1.19 12.87 -3.41
CA PRO A 68 -0.62 12.31 -4.64
C PRO A 68 0.45 13.17 -5.32
N THR A 69 0.44 14.49 -5.07
CA THR A 69 1.41 15.45 -5.63
C THR A 69 2.74 15.45 -4.89
N CYS A 70 2.69 15.25 -3.57
CA CYS A 70 3.79 15.56 -2.67
C CYS A 70 4.75 14.34 -2.48
N GLN A 71 4.37 13.10 -2.86
CA GLN A 71 5.10 11.85 -2.50
C GLN A 71 6.24 11.41 -3.44
N GLY A 72 6.38 11.98 -4.64
CA GLY A 72 7.33 11.47 -5.65
C GLY A 72 8.81 11.47 -5.21
N HIS A 73 9.27 12.55 -4.58
CA HIS A 73 10.66 12.62 -4.10
C HIS A 73 10.94 11.64 -2.95
N LYS A 74 9.99 11.48 -2.01
CA LYS A 74 10.11 10.52 -0.89
C LYS A 74 10.20 9.09 -1.41
N GLN A 75 9.43 8.78 -2.46
CA GLN A 75 9.51 7.50 -3.16
C GLN A 75 10.92 7.24 -3.68
N GLN A 76 11.51 8.21 -4.41
CA GLN A 76 12.87 8.11 -4.96
C GLN A 76 13.93 7.91 -3.86
N GLN A 77 13.88 8.72 -2.79
CA GLN A 77 14.77 8.58 -1.64
C GLN A 77 14.65 7.20 -0.97
N TRP A 78 13.41 6.72 -0.79
CA TRP A 78 13.15 5.42 -0.20
C TRP A 78 13.67 4.28 -1.09
N ILE A 79 13.45 4.35 -2.41
CA ILE A 79 14.01 3.42 -3.41
C ILE A 79 15.54 3.37 -3.30
N ALA A 80 16.20 4.53 -3.33
CA ALA A 80 17.67 4.61 -3.26
C ALA A 80 18.21 4.03 -1.94
N ALA A 81 17.53 4.28 -0.82
CA ALA A 81 17.90 3.69 0.47
C ALA A 81 17.71 2.17 0.47
N ARG A 82 16.59 1.65 -0.04
CA ARG A 82 16.34 0.20 -0.09
C ARG A 82 17.30 -0.52 -1.03
N ARG A 83 17.72 0.10 -2.13
CA ARG A 83 18.68 -0.49 -3.09
C ARG A 83 19.96 -0.96 -2.42
N ARG A 84 20.47 -0.15 -1.49
CA ARG A 84 21.71 -0.45 -0.76
C ARG A 84 21.58 -1.57 0.27
N GLU A 85 20.34 -1.95 0.62
CA GLU A 85 20.06 -2.91 1.67
C GLU A 85 19.50 -4.25 1.14
N LEU A 86 19.32 -4.39 -0.18
CA LEU A 86 18.86 -5.65 -0.76
C LEU A 86 20.01 -6.65 -0.86
N LEU A 87 19.71 -7.88 -0.48
CA LEU A 87 20.61 -9.01 -0.64
C LEU A 87 20.65 -9.41 -2.13
N PRO A 88 21.77 -9.93 -2.64
CA PRO A 88 21.91 -10.38 -4.02
C PRO A 88 21.20 -11.74 -4.23
N VAL A 89 19.90 -11.80 -3.96
CA VAL A 89 19.08 -13.02 -4.03
C VAL A 89 17.74 -12.74 -4.72
N PRO A 90 17.07 -13.75 -5.30
CA PRO A 90 15.74 -13.56 -5.85
C PRO A 90 14.74 -13.12 -4.78
N TYR A 91 13.84 -12.21 -5.13
CA TYR A 91 12.76 -11.75 -4.25
C TYR A 91 11.40 -12.03 -4.86
N PHE A 92 10.52 -12.61 -4.06
CA PHE A 92 9.14 -12.89 -4.41
C PHE A 92 8.23 -11.75 -4.00
N HIS A 93 7.21 -11.52 -4.83
CA HIS A 93 6.12 -10.64 -4.49
C HIS A 93 4.90 -11.46 -4.08
N VAL A 94 4.59 -11.43 -2.80
CA VAL A 94 3.47 -12.16 -2.20
C VAL A 94 2.40 -11.16 -1.78
N VAL A 95 1.16 -11.34 -2.23
CA VAL A 95 0.01 -10.50 -1.86
C VAL A 95 -0.95 -11.30 -0.99
N PHE A 96 -1.34 -10.71 0.12
CA PHE A 96 -2.39 -11.23 0.98
C PHE A 96 -3.56 -10.24 0.96
N THR A 97 -4.73 -10.70 0.53
CA THR A 97 -5.91 -9.84 0.36
C THR A 97 -6.95 -10.18 1.41
N LEU A 98 -7.64 -9.16 1.95
CA LEU A 98 -8.82 -9.38 2.80
C LEU A 98 -10.08 -9.56 1.94
N PRO A 99 -10.97 -10.51 2.30
CA PRO A 99 -12.29 -10.57 1.69
C PRO A 99 -13.09 -9.29 1.95
N ASP A 100 -13.97 -8.96 1.02
CA ASP A 100 -14.84 -7.78 1.08
C ASP A 100 -15.84 -7.82 2.25
N THR A 101 -16.19 -9.01 2.75
CA THR A 101 -16.95 -9.21 3.99
C THR A 101 -16.32 -8.50 5.20
N LEU A 102 -15.02 -8.23 5.18
CA LEU A 102 -14.32 -7.47 6.23
C LEU A 102 -14.34 -5.95 6.01
N ASN A 103 -14.86 -5.44 4.90
CA ASN A 103 -14.93 -3.99 4.64
C ASN A 103 -15.69 -3.22 5.74
N PRO A 104 -16.86 -3.68 6.25
CA PRO A 104 -17.53 -3.01 7.37
C PRO A 104 -16.68 -2.98 8.64
N VAL A 105 -15.87 -4.01 8.89
CA VAL A 105 -14.92 -4.04 10.02
C VAL A 105 -13.76 -3.07 9.77
N ALA A 106 -13.27 -2.99 8.54
CA ALA A 106 -12.19 -2.07 8.16
C ALA A 106 -12.60 -0.60 8.30
N LEU A 107 -13.88 -0.28 8.07
CA LEU A 107 -14.42 1.07 8.28
C LEU A 107 -14.56 1.43 9.76
N ARG A 108 -15.01 0.49 10.60
CA ARG A 108 -15.27 0.72 12.03
C ARG A 108 -14.02 0.60 12.91
N HIS A 109 -13.16 -0.37 12.62
CA HIS A 109 -11.97 -0.73 13.40
C HIS A 109 -10.71 -0.85 12.51
N PRO A 110 -10.35 0.19 11.73
CA PRO A 110 -9.25 0.12 10.76
C PRO A 110 -7.91 -0.21 11.40
N LYS A 111 -7.61 0.37 12.58
CA LYS A 111 -6.31 0.22 13.24
C LYS A 111 -6.08 -1.22 13.70
N GLU A 112 -7.09 -1.81 14.32
CA GLU A 112 -7.11 -3.16 14.85
C GLU A 112 -7.06 -4.17 13.69
N LEU A 113 -7.94 -4.02 12.69
CA LEU A 113 -8.00 -4.92 11.55
C LEU A 113 -6.70 -4.92 10.75
N TYR A 114 -6.14 -3.75 10.45
CA TYR A 114 -4.89 -3.69 9.69
C TYR A 114 -3.71 -4.19 10.52
N ARG A 115 -3.71 -4.02 11.84
CA ARG A 115 -2.69 -4.67 12.70
C ARG A 115 -2.79 -6.19 12.61
N VAL A 116 -4.00 -6.75 12.74
CA VAL A 116 -4.24 -8.19 12.59
C VAL A 116 -3.78 -8.68 11.21
N LEU A 117 -4.08 -7.95 10.13
CA LEU A 117 -3.59 -8.26 8.78
C LEU A 117 -2.06 -8.40 8.74
N PHE A 118 -1.32 -7.40 9.23
CA PHE A 118 0.14 -7.46 9.27
C PHE A 118 0.67 -8.64 10.08
N ASP A 119 0.09 -8.88 11.25
CA ASP A 119 0.55 -9.91 12.18
C ASP A 119 0.27 -11.32 11.63
N SER A 120 -0.91 -11.54 11.05
CA SER A 120 -1.29 -12.82 10.43
C SER A 120 -0.45 -13.14 9.20
N VAL A 121 -0.15 -12.14 8.36
CA VAL A 121 0.72 -12.35 7.19
C VAL A 121 2.13 -12.71 7.62
N TRP A 122 2.69 -12.00 8.61
CA TRP A 122 4.03 -12.30 9.10
C TRP A 122 4.09 -13.69 9.75
N GLU A 123 3.11 -14.03 10.58
CA GLU A 123 3.02 -15.34 11.21
C GLU A 123 2.91 -16.47 10.19
N THR A 124 2.11 -16.27 9.14
CA THR A 124 1.98 -17.23 8.04
C THR A 124 3.34 -17.48 7.40
N LEU A 125 4.04 -16.42 6.94
CA LEU A 125 5.35 -16.58 6.31
C LEU A 125 6.40 -17.16 7.26
N CYS A 126 6.35 -16.84 8.56
CA CYS A 126 7.23 -17.46 9.55
C CYS A 126 6.98 -18.96 9.71
N ALA A 127 5.73 -19.40 9.67
CA ALA A 127 5.38 -20.82 9.80
C ALA A 127 6.03 -21.65 8.67
N PHE A 128 6.04 -21.12 7.43
CA PHE A 128 6.73 -21.77 6.31
C PHE A 128 8.25 -21.57 6.34
N GLY A 129 8.71 -20.36 6.71
CA GLY A 129 10.12 -20.03 6.80
C GLY A 129 10.87 -20.90 7.81
N ASN A 130 10.34 -21.02 9.03
CA ASN A 130 10.99 -21.75 10.12
C ASN A 130 10.87 -23.28 9.99
N ASN A 131 9.93 -23.79 9.19
CA ASN A 131 9.73 -25.22 9.01
C ASN A 131 10.88 -25.86 8.20
N PRO A 132 11.66 -26.80 8.76
CA PRO A 132 12.77 -27.47 8.07
C PRO A 132 12.39 -28.22 6.79
N LYS A 133 11.15 -28.71 6.71
CA LYS A 133 10.62 -29.36 5.51
C LYS A 133 10.51 -28.38 4.34
N HIS A 134 10.21 -27.11 4.63
CA HIS A 134 10.22 -26.02 3.67
C HIS A 134 11.59 -25.34 3.66
N LEU A 135 11.71 -24.14 4.23
CA LEU A 135 12.97 -23.38 4.25
C LEU A 135 13.86 -23.79 5.45
N GLY A 136 13.34 -23.79 6.67
CA GLY A 136 14.11 -24.04 7.89
C GLY A 136 15.13 -22.95 8.22
N ALA A 137 14.75 -21.69 7.98
CA ALA A 137 15.58 -20.52 8.26
C ALA A 137 14.70 -19.28 8.54
N LYS A 138 15.27 -18.32 9.27
CA LYS A 138 14.63 -17.05 9.56
C LYS A 138 14.53 -16.22 8.27
N LEU A 139 13.30 -16.08 7.77
CA LEU A 139 12.96 -15.26 6.61
C LEU A 139 12.98 -13.76 6.99
N GLY A 140 12.84 -12.89 6.00
CA GLY A 140 12.51 -11.48 6.19
C GLY A 140 11.53 -11.00 5.15
N MET A 141 10.77 -9.95 5.44
CA MET A 141 9.89 -9.34 4.45
C MET A 141 9.81 -7.83 4.58
N ILE A 142 9.54 -7.16 3.47
CA ILE A 142 9.05 -5.78 3.44
C ILE A 142 7.57 -5.84 3.10
N ALA A 143 6.72 -5.33 3.97
CA ALA A 143 5.27 -5.38 3.80
C ALA A 143 4.69 -3.97 3.65
N VAL A 144 3.82 -3.77 2.67
CA VAL A 144 3.23 -2.48 2.31
C VAL A 144 1.71 -2.62 2.24
N LEU A 145 1.00 -1.92 3.13
CA LEU A 145 -0.46 -1.91 3.15
C LEU A 145 -1.03 -1.05 2.02
N HIS A 146 -1.95 -1.65 1.27
CA HIS A 146 -2.79 -1.03 0.27
C HIS A 146 -4.24 -1.20 0.70
N THR A 147 -5.08 -0.20 0.42
CA THR A 147 -6.49 -0.18 0.86
C THR A 147 -7.45 0.08 -0.29
N TRP A 148 -6.99 0.07 -1.55
CA TRP A 148 -7.79 0.50 -2.69
C TRP A 148 -7.73 -0.45 -3.88
N GLY A 149 -8.86 -0.56 -4.57
CA GLY A 149 -8.96 -1.08 -5.93
C GLY A 149 -8.62 -0.02 -6.98
N GLN A 150 -8.66 -0.41 -8.27
CA GLN A 150 -8.47 0.58 -9.34
C GLN A 150 -9.60 1.62 -9.36
N ASP A 151 -10.81 1.24 -8.98
CA ASP A 151 -12.03 2.04 -8.89
C ASP A 151 -12.15 2.86 -7.58
N LEU A 152 -11.08 2.91 -6.78
CA LEU A 152 -11.06 3.53 -5.44
C LEU A 152 -12.00 2.87 -4.42
N GLY A 153 -12.50 1.67 -4.70
CA GLY A 153 -13.21 0.87 -3.71
C GLY A 153 -12.27 0.42 -2.58
N LEU A 154 -12.81 0.24 -1.38
CA LEU A 154 -12.05 -0.29 -0.24
C LEU A 154 -11.64 -1.74 -0.54
N HIS A 155 -10.33 -1.96 -0.63
CA HIS A 155 -9.76 -3.28 -0.92
C HIS A 155 -8.45 -3.45 -0.15
N PRO A 156 -8.51 -3.78 1.15
CA PRO A 156 -7.32 -3.95 1.97
C PRO A 156 -6.51 -5.18 1.55
N HIS A 157 -5.23 -4.97 1.25
CA HIS A 157 -4.30 -6.04 0.91
C HIS A 157 -2.87 -5.64 1.26
N LEU A 158 -2.01 -6.64 1.48
CA LEU A 158 -0.64 -6.46 1.87
C LEU A 158 0.30 -6.96 0.77
N HIS A 159 1.06 -6.04 0.18
CA HIS A 159 2.15 -6.39 -0.72
C HIS A 159 3.39 -6.72 0.10
N CYS A 160 3.84 -7.96 0.01
CA CYS A 160 5.02 -8.45 0.72
C CYS A 160 6.12 -8.76 -0.29
N ILE A 161 7.34 -8.30 0.00
CA ILE A 161 8.55 -8.66 -0.72
C ILE A 161 9.40 -9.52 0.21
N ALA A 162 9.62 -10.77 -0.19
CA ALA A 162 10.34 -11.76 0.61
C ALA A 162 11.49 -12.38 -0.21
N PRO A 163 12.70 -12.51 0.34
CA PRO A 163 13.81 -13.15 -0.36
C PRO A 163 13.58 -14.67 -0.47
N LYS A 164 14.14 -15.30 -1.50
CA LYS A 164 14.18 -16.76 -1.69
C LYS A 164 15.22 -17.39 -0.76
N GLY A 165 15.04 -17.23 0.54
CA GLY A 165 15.95 -17.77 1.53
C GLY A 165 15.84 -17.06 2.86
N GLY A 166 16.72 -17.44 3.79
CA GLY A 166 16.78 -16.89 5.12
C GLY A 166 18.07 -17.24 5.84
N VAL A 167 18.19 -16.80 7.08
CA VAL A 167 19.36 -17.07 7.92
C VAL A 167 19.04 -18.24 8.84
N SER A 168 19.86 -19.29 8.79
CA SER A 168 19.72 -20.45 9.67
C SER A 168 20.01 -20.10 11.13
N LYS A 169 19.71 -21.00 12.08
CA LYS A 169 20.07 -20.79 13.50
C LYS A 169 21.58 -20.62 13.72
N ALA A 170 22.39 -21.24 12.88
CA ALA A 170 23.85 -21.14 12.89
C ALA A 170 24.38 -19.85 12.21
N GLY A 171 23.51 -18.95 11.76
CA GLY A 171 23.91 -17.69 11.13
C GLY A 171 24.22 -17.77 9.63
N PHE A 172 24.24 -18.97 9.05
CA PHE A 172 24.50 -19.15 7.61
C PHE A 172 23.27 -18.89 6.75
N TRP A 173 23.49 -18.34 5.55
CA TRP A 173 22.45 -18.21 4.54
C TRP A 173 21.96 -19.56 4.05
N LYS A 174 20.63 -19.73 4.01
CA LYS A 174 19.97 -20.91 3.46
C LYS A 174 19.11 -20.49 2.28
N LYS A 175 19.46 -21.00 1.09
CA LYS A 175 18.69 -20.79 -0.13
C LYS A 175 17.35 -21.53 -0.05
N GLY A 176 16.28 -20.92 -0.59
CA GLY A 176 14.97 -21.59 -0.70
C GLY A 176 15.04 -22.84 -1.58
N LYS A 177 14.34 -23.90 -1.17
CA LYS A 177 14.23 -25.17 -1.90
C LYS A 177 13.23 -25.04 -3.07
N GLY A 178 13.34 -25.93 -4.07
CA GLY A 178 12.41 -26.01 -5.19
C GLY A 178 12.72 -25.05 -6.34
N LYS A 179 11.81 -25.02 -7.33
CA LYS A 179 11.94 -24.27 -8.59
C LYS A 179 12.18 -22.77 -8.36
N ASP A 180 12.84 -22.11 -9.31
CA ASP A 180 13.20 -20.68 -9.20
C ASP A 180 12.02 -19.72 -9.13
N ASP A 181 10.86 -20.15 -9.62
CA ASP A 181 9.59 -19.44 -9.57
C ASP A 181 8.71 -19.82 -8.36
N PHE A 182 9.22 -20.61 -7.43
CA PHE A 182 8.48 -21.11 -6.28
C PHE A 182 9.08 -20.65 -4.95
N LEU A 183 8.24 -20.03 -4.10
CA LEU A 183 8.58 -19.72 -2.71
C LEU A 183 7.98 -20.75 -1.75
N PHE A 184 6.65 -20.76 -1.64
CA PHE A 184 5.86 -21.70 -0.85
C PHE A 184 4.54 -22.00 -1.57
N SER A 185 3.86 -23.07 -1.16
CA SER A 185 2.54 -23.42 -1.71
C SER A 185 1.53 -22.31 -1.41
N VAL A 186 0.93 -21.75 -2.47
CA VAL A 186 -0.09 -20.70 -2.36
C VAL A 186 -1.32 -21.23 -1.61
N ALA A 187 -1.80 -22.42 -1.93
CA ALA A 187 -2.95 -23.03 -1.26
C ALA A 187 -2.70 -23.20 0.25
N ALA A 188 -1.54 -23.75 0.63
CA ALA A 188 -1.21 -23.94 2.03
C ALA A 188 -1.03 -22.60 2.77
N MET A 189 -0.45 -21.58 2.12
CA MET A 189 -0.37 -20.24 2.68
C MET A 189 -1.75 -19.61 2.87
N SER A 190 -2.66 -19.78 1.92
CA SER A 190 -4.04 -19.28 2.00
C SER A 190 -4.79 -19.85 3.21
N ASP A 191 -4.72 -21.17 3.42
CA ASP A 191 -5.38 -21.82 4.55
C ASP A 191 -4.80 -21.37 5.89
N LYS A 192 -3.46 -21.37 5.98
CA LYS A 192 -2.77 -20.90 7.19
C LYS A 192 -3.10 -19.44 7.49
N TYR A 193 -3.10 -18.59 6.47
CA TYR A 193 -3.42 -17.18 6.59
C TYR A 193 -4.85 -16.95 7.09
N ARG A 194 -5.85 -17.63 6.51
CA ARG A 194 -7.23 -17.59 6.97
C ARG A 194 -7.34 -17.95 8.45
N GLY A 195 -6.77 -19.08 8.87
CA GLY A 195 -6.80 -19.53 10.26
C GLY A 195 -6.10 -18.55 11.21
N CYS A 196 -4.88 -18.12 10.89
CA CYS A 196 -4.13 -17.13 11.67
C CYS A 196 -4.87 -15.79 11.78
N PHE A 197 -5.52 -15.34 10.70
CA PHE A 197 -6.28 -14.09 10.68
C PHE A 197 -7.52 -14.18 11.55
N VAL A 198 -8.36 -15.18 11.37
CA VAL A 198 -9.60 -15.33 12.14
C VAL A 198 -9.29 -15.47 13.64
N ALA A 199 -8.29 -16.27 14.01
CA ALA A 199 -7.89 -16.44 15.41
C ALA A 199 -7.44 -15.13 16.06
N LYS A 200 -6.64 -14.31 15.35
CA LYS A 200 -6.20 -13.00 15.85
C LYS A 200 -7.32 -11.97 15.86
N LEU A 201 -8.22 -11.99 14.87
CA LEU A 201 -9.35 -11.08 14.80
C LEU A 201 -10.32 -11.31 15.96
N ARG A 202 -10.63 -12.58 16.29
CA ARG A 202 -11.45 -12.96 17.47
C ARG A 202 -10.88 -12.38 18.76
N LYS A 203 -9.56 -12.45 18.94
CA LYS A 203 -8.88 -11.90 20.12
C LYS A 203 -8.87 -10.38 20.14
N ALA A 204 -8.69 -9.75 18.97
CA ALA A 204 -8.56 -8.29 18.87
C ALA A 204 -9.91 -7.55 18.95
N LEU A 205 -10.99 -8.17 18.49
CA LEU A 205 -12.33 -7.61 18.43
C LEU A 205 -13.36 -8.68 18.85
N PRO A 206 -13.46 -8.97 20.17
CA PRO A 206 -14.29 -10.08 20.67
C PRO A 206 -15.80 -9.84 20.53
N HIS A 207 -16.22 -8.59 20.29
CA HIS A 207 -17.63 -8.20 20.11
C HIS A 207 -18.17 -8.42 18.70
N LEU A 208 -17.33 -8.86 17.74
CA LEU A 208 -17.81 -9.16 16.39
C LEU A 208 -18.69 -10.42 16.41
N PRO A 209 -19.78 -10.46 15.63
CA PRO A 209 -20.73 -11.56 15.67
C PRO A 209 -20.13 -12.86 15.15
N GLN A 210 -20.57 -14.00 15.71
CA GLN A 210 -20.11 -15.33 15.27
C GLN A 210 -20.36 -15.57 13.77
N SER A 211 -21.50 -15.09 13.25
CA SER A 211 -21.87 -15.20 11.84
C SER A 211 -20.83 -14.63 10.88
N LEU A 212 -20.14 -13.53 11.25
CA LEU A 212 -19.05 -12.98 10.45
C LEU A 212 -17.94 -14.03 10.27
N TYR A 213 -17.55 -14.72 11.35
CA TYR A 213 -16.48 -15.70 11.28
C TYR A 213 -16.89 -16.93 10.47
N ASP A 214 -18.14 -17.36 10.61
CA ASP A 214 -18.68 -18.47 9.82
C ASP A 214 -18.63 -18.13 8.32
N ASP A 215 -19.01 -16.90 7.96
CA ASP A 215 -18.90 -16.40 6.58
C ASP A 215 -17.45 -16.34 6.07
N LEU A 216 -16.47 -15.98 6.91
CA LEU A 216 -15.06 -15.97 6.51
C LEU A 216 -14.52 -17.36 6.15
N PHE A 217 -15.12 -18.44 6.67
CA PHE A 217 -14.74 -19.82 6.33
C PHE A 217 -15.48 -20.37 5.11
N LYS A 218 -16.61 -19.78 4.70
CA LYS A 218 -17.33 -20.16 3.46
C LYS A 218 -16.57 -19.79 2.19
N HIS A 219 -15.69 -18.79 2.27
CA HIS A 219 -14.93 -18.31 1.11
C HIS A 219 -13.49 -18.81 1.13
N GLU A 220 -12.95 -19.07 -0.05
CA GLU A 220 -11.51 -19.27 -0.23
C GLU A 220 -10.76 -17.96 -0.09
N TRP A 221 -9.66 -17.99 0.66
CA TRP A 221 -8.78 -16.84 0.82
C TRP A 221 -7.70 -16.87 -0.25
N VAL A 222 -7.43 -15.73 -0.87
CA VAL A 222 -6.49 -15.65 -1.98
C VAL A 222 -5.18 -15.04 -1.51
N VAL A 223 -4.15 -15.88 -1.44
CA VAL A 223 -2.75 -15.45 -1.46
C VAL A 223 -2.28 -15.53 -2.91
N TYR A 224 -1.52 -14.53 -3.35
CA TYR A 224 -0.91 -14.54 -4.67
C TYR A 224 0.59 -14.46 -4.50
N SER A 225 1.34 -15.36 -5.16
CA SER A 225 2.81 -15.32 -5.17
C SER A 225 3.29 -15.19 -6.61
N LYS A 226 3.87 -14.04 -6.94
CA LYS A 226 4.49 -13.82 -8.24
C LYS A 226 5.92 -14.36 -8.24
N PRO A 227 6.36 -15.03 -9.32
CA PRO A 227 7.76 -15.37 -9.53
C PRO A 227 8.68 -14.16 -9.39
N PRO A 228 9.94 -14.37 -8.99
CA PRO A 228 10.84 -13.28 -8.68
C PRO A 228 11.10 -12.40 -9.90
N PHE A 229 11.27 -11.11 -9.66
CA PHE A 229 11.73 -10.21 -10.70
C PHE A 229 13.18 -10.60 -11.02
N GLY A 230 13.51 -10.84 -12.29
CA GLY A 230 14.79 -11.44 -12.68
C GLY A 230 16.02 -10.80 -12.01
N ARG A 231 16.04 -9.46 -11.88
CA ARG A 231 17.08 -8.72 -11.14
C ARG A 231 16.52 -8.08 -9.87
N PRO A 232 17.28 -8.03 -8.75
CA PRO A 232 16.86 -7.37 -7.50
C PRO A 232 16.45 -5.90 -7.67
N GLU A 233 17.02 -5.17 -8.63
CA GLU A 233 16.68 -3.78 -8.92
C GLU A 233 15.21 -3.60 -9.31
N HIS A 234 14.65 -4.55 -10.06
CA HIS A 234 13.25 -4.53 -10.47
C HIS A 234 12.29 -4.66 -9.27
N VAL A 235 12.74 -5.29 -8.19
CA VAL A 235 11.99 -5.38 -6.92
C VAL A 235 11.83 -3.99 -6.32
N ILE A 236 12.82 -3.11 -6.49
CA ILE A 236 12.80 -1.76 -5.95
C ILE A 236 11.91 -0.86 -6.79
N GLU A 237 11.98 -0.96 -8.13
CA GLU A 237 11.05 -0.25 -9.02
C GLU A 237 9.60 -0.68 -8.76
N TYR A 238 9.42 -1.97 -8.48
CA TYR A 238 8.14 -2.49 -8.03
C TYR A 238 7.76 -1.84 -6.69
N LEU A 239 8.54 -2.01 -5.64
CA LEU A 239 8.28 -1.42 -4.31
C LEU A 239 8.02 0.09 -4.38
N GLY A 240 8.77 0.83 -5.20
CA GLY A 240 8.55 2.24 -5.45
C GLY A 240 7.12 2.55 -5.87
N ARG A 241 6.59 1.83 -6.86
CA ARG A 241 5.23 2.02 -7.39
C ARG A 241 4.14 1.83 -6.33
N TYR A 242 4.38 0.99 -5.32
CA TYR A 242 3.39 0.62 -4.29
C TYR A 242 3.62 1.32 -2.95
N THR A 243 4.82 1.82 -2.65
CA THR A 243 5.15 2.35 -1.31
C THR A 243 4.68 3.77 -1.06
N HIS A 244 4.50 4.59 -2.09
CA HIS A 244 4.27 6.04 -1.96
C HIS A 244 3.06 6.56 -2.75
N LYS A 245 2.54 5.76 -3.68
CA LYS A 245 1.24 6.03 -4.31
C LYS A 245 0.12 5.85 -3.29
N ILE A 246 -0.90 6.70 -3.36
CA ILE A 246 -2.06 6.68 -2.46
C ILE A 246 -3.28 6.76 -3.34
N ALA A 247 -4.18 5.77 -3.27
CA ALA A 247 -5.47 5.71 -3.96
C ALA A 247 -5.39 5.83 -5.50
N ILE A 248 -5.08 7.02 -6.00
CA ILE A 248 -5.05 7.40 -7.41
C ILE A 248 -3.83 8.29 -7.70
N SER A 249 -3.23 8.11 -8.88
CA SER A 249 -2.25 9.07 -9.40
C SER A 249 -2.99 10.19 -10.10
N ASN A 250 -2.54 11.44 -9.96
CA ASN A 250 -3.10 12.58 -10.67
C ASN A 250 -3.19 12.34 -12.20
N HIS A 251 -2.24 11.60 -12.79
CA HIS A 251 -2.27 11.23 -14.21
C HIS A 251 -3.45 10.32 -14.62
N ARG A 252 -4.15 9.70 -13.66
CA ARG A 252 -5.34 8.92 -13.95
C ARG A 252 -6.58 9.78 -14.08
N ILE A 253 -6.60 11.00 -13.53
CA ILE A 253 -7.71 11.93 -13.62
C ILE A 253 -7.67 12.58 -15.00
N LEU A 254 -8.68 12.29 -15.82
CA LEU A 254 -8.71 12.68 -17.24
C LEU A 254 -9.47 13.98 -17.45
N THR A 255 -10.63 14.11 -16.79
CA THR A 255 -11.49 15.29 -16.85
C THR A 255 -12.10 15.57 -15.48
N ILE A 256 -12.36 16.84 -15.23
CA ILE A 256 -13.18 17.34 -14.13
C ILE A 256 -14.19 18.28 -14.78
N ASP A 257 -15.45 17.85 -14.83
CA ASP A 257 -16.58 18.65 -15.25
C ASP A 257 -17.07 19.45 -14.04
N LYS A 258 -16.90 20.77 -14.11
CA LYS A 258 -17.26 21.68 -13.02
C LYS A 258 -18.75 22.01 -13.00
N GLU A 259 -19.40 21.97 -14.16
CA GLU A 259 -20.82 22.32 -14.30
C GLU A 259 -21.68 21.18 -13.74
N ASN A 260 -21.35 19.95 -14.12
CA ASN A 260 -22.05 18.76 -13.66
C ASN A 260 -21.45 18.12 -12.39
N GLY A 261 -20.40 18.71 -11.81
CA GLY A 261 -19.75 18.20 -10.60
C GLY A 261 -19.23 16.77 -10.73
N THR A 262 -18.66 16.41 -11.89
CA THR A 262 -18.27 15.02 -12.21
C THR A 262 -16.76 14.89 -12.46
N VAL A 263 -16.16 13.79 -12.01
CA VAL A 263 -14.74 13.47 -12.20
C VAL A 263 -14.59 12.17 -12.95
N THR A 264 -13.91 12.20 -14.09
CA THR A 264 -13.63 10.99 -14.89
C THR A 264 -12.17 10.58 -14.77
N PHE A 265 -11.92 9.32 -14.45
CA PHE A 265 -10.57 8.77 -14.37
C PHE A 265 -10.43 7.40 -15.03
N SER A 266 -9.22 7.12 -15.51
CA SER A 266 -8.87 5.85 -16.15
C SER A 266 -8.63 4.75 -15.12
N LEU A 267 -9.08 3.53 -15.39
CA LEU A 267 -8.85 2.33 -14.57
C LEU A 267 -8.55 1.11 -15.45
N LYS A 268 -7.87 0.11 -14.89
CA LYS A 268 -7.62 -1.17 -15.56
C LYS A 268 -8.60 -2.22 -15.05
N VAL A 269 -9.28 -2.91 -15.97
CA VAL A 269 -10.17 -4.03 -15.64
C VAL A 269 -9.38 -5.33 -15.77
N TYR A 270 -8.85 -5.83 -14.66
CA TYR A 270 -8.02 -7.04 -14.65
C TYR A 270 -8.79 -8.28 -15.10
N ARG A 271 -10.09 -8.38 -14.78
CA ARG A 271 -10.99 -9.45 -15.27
C ARG A 271 -11.12 -9.50 -16.80
N LYS A 272 -10.80 -8.40 -17.51
CA LYS A 272 -10.81 -8.28 -18.98
C LYS A 272 -9.39 -8.10 -19.54
N GLY A 273 -8.42 -8.87 -19.03
CA GLY A 273 -7.04 -8.82 -19.51
C GLY A 273 -6.29 -7.51 -19.21
N GLY A 274 -6.79 -6.69 -18.28
CA GLY A 274 -6.17 -5.42 -17.91
C GLY A 274 -6.43 -4.28 -18.91
N LYS A 275 -7.46 -4.41 -19.77
CA LYS A 275 -7.93 -3.32 -20.65
C LYS A 275 -8.18 -2.05 -19.85
N LYS A 276 -7.73 -0.92 -20.41
CA LYS A 276 -7.99 0.41 -19.85
C LYS A 276 -9.43 0.82 -20.18
N THR A 277 -10.15 1.28 -19.19
CA THR A 277 -11.47 1.91 -19.32
C THR A 277 -11.52 3.16 -18.45
N THR A 278 -12.64 3.87 -18.45
CA THR A 278 -12.88 5.07 -17.65
C THR A 278 -14.05 4.84 -16.70
N MET A 279 -14.04 5.57 -15.58
CA MET A 279 -15.18 5.68 -14.68
C MET A 279 -15.37 7.15 -14.34
N ALA A 280 -16.63 7.58 -14.34
CA ALA A 280 -17.08 8.87 -13.87
C ALA A 280 -17.74 8.72 -12.50
N LEU A 281 -17.48 9.66 -11.59
CA LEU A 281 -18.12 9.77 -10.28
C LEU A 281 -18.45 11.23 -10.01
N ASP A 282 -19.50 11.48 -9.24
CA ASP A 282 -19.70 12.80 -8.61
C ASP A 282 -18.48 13.17 -7.77
N THR A 283 -18.17 14.46 -7.71
CA THR A 283 -17.08 15.04 -6.88
C THR A 283 -17.13 14.53 -5.45
N LYS A 284 -18.33 14.52 -4.83
CA LYS A 284 -18.55 14.06 -3.45
C LYS A 284 -18.25 12.57 -3.29
N GLU A 285 -18.70 11.72 -4.22
CA GLU A 285 -18.43 10.28 -4.17
C GLU A 285 -16.95 9.98 -4.45
N PHE A 286 -16.31 10.72 -5.37
CA PHE A 286 -14.88 10.64 -5.59
C PHE A 286 -14.10 10.94 -4.31
N ILE A 287 -14.46 12.01 -3.59
CA ILE A 287 -13.82 12.40 -2.32
C ILE A 287 -14.11 11.36 -1.24
N ARG A 288 -15.36 10.87 -1.13
CA ARG A 288 -15.75 9.80 -0.20
C ARG A 288 -14.91 8.54 -0.42
N ARG A 289 -14.73 8.10 -1.66
CA ARG A 289 -13.85 6.95 -1.98
C ARG A 289 -12.39 7.24 -1.70
N PHE A 290 -11.88 8.39 -2.12
CA PHE A 290 -10.48 8.76 -1.90
C PHE A 290 -10.10 8.73 -0.41
N GLN A 291 -10.97 9.26 0.46
CA GLN A 291 -10.69 9.35 1.89
C GLN A 291 -10.74 8.00 2.62
N LEU A 292 -11.30 6.94 2.02
CA LEU A 292 -11.20 5.56 2.54
C LEU A 292 -9.75 5.08 2.65
N HIS A 293 -8.83 5.77 1.97
CA HIS A 293 -7.42 5.41 1.90
C HIS A 293 -6.52 6.36 2.69
N ILE A 294 -7.13 7.28 3.44
CA ILE A 294 -6.47 8.04 4.50
C ILE A 294 -6.35 7.11 5.70
N LEU A 295 -5.14 6.66 5.98
CA LEU A 295 -4.89 5.70 7.05
C LEU A 295 -5.09 6.36 8.43
N PRO A 296 -5.40 5.56 9.47
CA PRO A 296 -5.48 6.07 10.84
C PRO A 296 -4.21 6.83 11.23
N LYS A 297 -4.38 7.88 12.05
CA LYS A 297 -3.27 8.71 12.53
C LYS A 297 -2.20 7.82 13.18
N GLY A 298 -0.94 8.01 12.78
CA GLY A 298 0.20 7.25 13.29
C GLY A 298 0.33 5.81 12.76
N PHE A 299 -0.56 5.34 11.87
CA PHE A 299 -0.49 3.97 11.40
C PHE A 299 0.67 3.74 10.41
N THR A 300 1.59 2.84 10.75
CA THR A 300 2.75 2.49 9.92
C THR A 300 2.32 1.63 8.73
N ARG A 301 2.38 2.21 7.51
CA ARG A 301 1.98 1.55 6.26
C ARG A 301 3.02 0.56 5.72
N ILE A 302 4.30 0.86 5.93
CA ILE A 302 5.42 0.04 5.43
C ILE A 302 6.13 -0.52 6.64
N ARG A 303 6.21 -1.85 6.74
CA ARG A 303 6.86 -2.54 7.87
C ARG A 303 7.93 -3.49 7.34
N HIS A 304 8.98 -3.65 8.13
CA HIS A 304 10.12 -4.50 7.82
C HIS A 304 10.24 -5.59 8.89
N TYR A 305 10.42 -6.83 8.47
CA TYR A 305 10.34 -8.00 9.33
C TYR A 305 11.54 -8.94 9.16
N GLY A 306 11.78 -9.73 10.20
CA GLY A 306 12.81 -10.77 10.22
C GLY A 306 14.18 -10.21 9.87
N ILE A 307 14.86 -10.86 8.93
CA ILE A 307 16.21 -10.44 8.50
C ILE A 307 16.24 -9.10 7.75
N LEU A 308 15.08 -8.57 7.35
CA LEU A 308 14.96 -7.26 6.69
C LEU A 308 14.58 -6.13 7.67
N SER A 309 14.35 -6.46 8.95
CA SER A 309 14.00 -5.48 9.99
C SER A 309 15.15 -4.53 10.31
N SER A 310 14.84 -3.32 10.76
CA SER A 310 15.87 -2.32 11.09
C SER A 310 16.83 -2.78 12.19
N SER A 311 16.35 -3.52 13.18
CA SER A 311 17.21 -4.07 14.25
C SER A 311 18.20 -5.08 13.70
N TRP A 312 17.72 -6.03 12.88
CA TRP A 312 18.58 -7.02 12.25
C TRP A 312 19.63 -6.38 11.34
N LYS A 313 19.21 -5.38 10.55
CA LYS A 313 20.11 -4.64 9.66
C LYS A 313 21.21 -3.92 10.43
N LYS A 314 20.88 -3.25 11.54
CA LYS A 314 21.88 -2.57 12.38
C LYS A 314 22.93 -3.52 12.97
N GLU A 315 22.56 -4.77 13.23
CA GLU A 315 23.47 -5.76 13.83
C GLU A 315 24.28 -6.52 12.78
N LYS A 316 23.72 -6.77 11.59
CA LYS A 316 24.26 -7.72 10.60
C LYS A 316 24.61 -7.12 9.24
N LEU A 317 24.22 -5.89 8.94
CA LEU A 317 24.70 -5.15 7.77
C LEU A 317 25.68 -4.07 8.23
N PRO A 318 26.79 -3.86 7.50
CA PRO A 318 27.78 -2.82 7.82
C PRO A 318 27.22 -1.41 7.77
#